data_AF-G0U9B4-F1
#
_entry.id   AF-G0U9B4-F1
#
_cell.length_a   1.000
_cell.length_b   1.000
_cell.length_c   1.000
_cell.angle_alpha   90.00
_cell.angle_beta   90.00
_cell.angle_gamma   90.00
#
_symmetry.space_group_name_H-M   'P 1'
#
loop_
_entity.id
_entity.type
_entity.pdbx_description
1 polymer ?
#
loop_
_entity_poly.entity_id
_entity_poly.type
_entity_poly.pdbx_seq_one_letter_code
_entity_poly.pdbx_strand_id
1 'polypeptide(L)'
;MADILPELAAFFDDIRLNRPDADHDTANSIPNPRPHEGACGSSRGTINMPPVIAHNAKFDTSFLQQSVAASNWCLVWDKEAPSTCTHSMFRALFQKQGADLTGACRACSIDTTGREEGHDALQDAQLCAKLFIHLARLWKSAYTTSVSV
;
A
#
# COMPACT_ATOMS: atom_id res chain seq x y z
N MET A 1 -12.44 -15.94 -8.75
CA MET A 1 -11.83 -15.37 -7.53
C MET A 1 -12.86 -14.49 -6.85
N ALA A 2 -13.08 -14.63 -5.53
CA ALA A 2 -14.01 -13.76 -4.80
C ALA A 2 -13.48 -12.32 -4.71
N ASP A 3 -14.39 -11.34 -4.78
CA ASP A 3 -14.07 -9.93 -4.66
C ASP A 3 -13.43 -9.62 -3.29
N ILE A 4 -12.30 -8.90 -3.31
CA ILE A 4 -11.50 -8.57 -2.14
C ILE A 4 -12.00 -7.32 -1.39
N LEU A 5 -12.84 -6.50 -2.04
CA LEU A 5 -13.28 -5.21 -1.50
C LEU A 5 -13.97 -5.30 -0.13
N PRO A 6 -14.87 -6.27 0.14
CA PRO A 6 -15.50 -6.39 1.47
C PRO A 6 -14.49 -6.71 2.58
N GLU A 7 -13.48 -7.54 2.27
CA GLU A 7 -12.45 -7.91 3.26
C GLU A 7 -11.51 -6.74 3.57
N LEU A 8 -11.12 -5.96 2.55
CA LEU A 8 -10.37 -4.72 2.73
C LEU A 8 -11.14 -3.70 3.56
N ALA A 9 -12.43 -3.50 3.27
CA ALA A 9 -13.28 -2.58 4.02
C ALA A 9 -13.34 -2.97 5.50
N ALA A 10 -13.63 -4.23 5.78
CA ALA A 10 -13.65 -4.75 7.15
C ALA A 10 -12.30 -4.61 7.86
N PHE A 11 -11.19 -4.83 7.15
CA PHE A 11 -9.85 -4.66 7.70
C PHE A 11 -9.54 -3.20 8.06
N PHE A 12 -9.88 -2.24 7.20
CA PHE A 12 -9.65 -0.82 7.50
C PHE A 12 -10.56 -0.31 8.62
N ASP A 13 -11.79 -0.81 8.72
CA ASP A 13 -12.68 -0.49 9.83
C ASP A 13 -12.14 -1.05 11.16
N ASP A 14 -11.57 -2.27 11.19
CA ASP A 14 -10.87 -2.81 12.36
C ASP A 14 -9.68 -1.94 12.79
N ILE A 15 -8.89 -1.44 11.84
CA ILE A 15 -7.78 -0.53 12.15
C ILE A 15 -8.30 0.78 12.74
N ARG A 16 -9.35 1.37 12.16
CA ARG A 16 -9.93 2.64 12.63
C ARG A 16 -10.48 2.53 14.04
N LEU A 17 -11.21 1.46 14.33
CA LEU A 17 -11.83 1.22 15.64
C LEU A 17 -10.80 0.91 16.73
N ASN A 18 -9.65 0.35 16.37
CA ASN A 18 -8.58 0.00 17.31
C ASN A 18 -7.46 1.07 17.38
N ARG A 19 -7.67 2.28 16.85
CA ARG A 19 -6.72 3.36 17.04
C ARG A 19 -6.82 3.80 18.50
N PRO A 20 -5.76 3.69 19.33
CA PRO A 20 -5.78 4.30 20.65
C PRO A 20 -6.07 5.78 20.45
N ASP A 21 -7.03 6.32 21.19
CA ASP A 21 -7.51 7.70 21.08
C ASP A 21 -6.31 8.62 20.85
N ALA A 22 -6.21 9.15 19.62
CA ALA A 22 -5.29 10.25 19.37
C ALA A 22 -5.87 11.40 20.19
N ASP A 23 -5.18 11.74 21.28
CA ASP A 23 -5.51 12.82 22.19
C ASP A 23 -6.18 13.98 21.46
N HIS A 24 -7.32 14.41 21.99
CA HIS A 24 -7.83 15.75 21.76
C HIS A 24 -6.71 16.74 22.09
N ASP A 25 -6.08 17.34 21.08
CA ASP A 25 -5.77 18.76 21.14
C ASP A 25 -5.47 19.45 19.81
N THR A 26 -6.26 20.50 19.60
CA THR A 26 -6.04 21.70 18.78
C THR A 26 -6.11 21.57 17.26
N ALA A 27 -7.22 22.10 16.74
CA ALA A 27 -7.22 22.96 15.58
C ALA A 27 -6.07 23.98 15.69
N ASN A 28 -4.93 23.65 15.09
CA ASN A 28 -3.92 24.62 14.76
C ASN A 28 -3.88 24.72 13.24
N SER A 29 -4.29 25.87 12.74
CA SER A 29 -4.10 26.32 11.37
C SER A 29 -2.62 26.25 11.03
N ILE A 30 -2.17 25.10 10.51
CA ILE A 30 -0.81 24.94 9.99
C ILE A 30 -0.71 25.84 8.75
N PRO A 31 0.22 26.81 8.71
CA PRO A 31 0.39 27.64 7.53
C PRO A 31 0.76 26.75 6.35
N ASN A 32 -0.02 26.88 5.28
CA ASN A 32 0.12 26.16 4.02
C ASN A 32 1.60 26.02 3.62
N PRO A 33 2.25 24.86 3.82
CA PRO A 33 3.63 24.70 3.43
C PRO A 33 3.59 24.52 1.92
N ARG A 34 4.13 25.53 1.21
CA ARG A 34 4.32 25.52 -0.24
C ARG A 34 4.71 24.12 -0.70
N PRO A 35 4.09 23.58 -1.76
CA PRO A 35 4.44 22.26 -2.27
C PRO A 35 5.95 22.25 -2.55
N HIS A 36 6.65 21.25 -2.02
CA HIS A 36 8.02 20.99 -2.40
C HIS A 36 8.02 20.76 -3.92
N GLU A 37 8.60 21.71 -4.64
CA GLU A 37 8.77 21.69 -6.09
C GLU A 37 9.74 20.56 -6.47
N GLY A 38 9.23 19.34 -6.55
CA GLY A 38 9.75 18.38 -7.51
C GLY A 38 9.41 18.96 -8.89
N ALA A 39 10.42 19.41 -9.63
CA ALA A 39 10.33 20.27 -10.81
C ALA A 39 9.15 19.92 -11.75
N CYS A 40 8.02 20.56 -11.44
CA CYS A 40 6.76 20.48 -12.12
C CYS A 40 6.69 21.76 -12.91
N GLY A 41 7.30 21.77 -14.11
CA GLY A 41 7.41 22.96 -14.94
C GLY A 41 6.03 23.41 -15.48
N SER A 42 5.94 23.62 -16.79
CA SER A 42 4.68 24.03 -17.47
C SER A 42 3.67 22.87 -17.61
N SER A 43 3.32 22.24 -16.48
CA SER A 43 2.33 21.16 -16.43
C SER A 43 0.90 21.70 -16.60
N ARG A 44 0.01 20.86 -17.15
CA ARG A 44 -1.42 21.16 -17.33
C ARG A 44 -2.21 21.20 -16.03
N GLY A 45 -1.65 20.62 -14.96
CA GLY A 45 -2.30 20.46 -13.67
C GLY A 45 -1.66 19.36 -12.84
N THR A 46 -2.19 19.16 -11.64
CA THR A 46 -1.73 18.15 -10.67
C THR A 46 -2.74 17.02 -10.50
N ILE A 47 -2.24 15.81 -10.25
CA ILE A 47 -3.01 14.63 -9.84
C ILE A 47 -2.52 14.25 -8.45
N ASN A 48 -3.40 14.35 -7.45
CA ASN A 48 -3.11 13.88 -6.09
C ASN A 48 -3.41 12.39 -6.01
N MET A 49 -2.39 11.58 -5.69
CA MET A 49 -2.53 10.15 -5.56
C MET A 49 -2.89 9.77 -4.12
N PRO A 50 -3.87 8.86 -3.91
CA PRO A 50 -4.07 8.26 -2.60
C PRO A 50 -2.86 7.37 -2.24
N PRO A 51 -2.76 6.95 -0.96
CA PRO A 51 -1.80 5.94 -0.57
C PRO A 51 -1.89 4.68 -1.44
N VAL A 52 -0.76 4.26 -2.01
CA VAL A 52 -0.70 3.09 -2.89
C VAL A 52 -0.17 1.88 -2.13
N ILE A 53 -0.87 0.75 -2.22
CA ILE A 53 -0.38 -0.55 -1.76
C ILE A 53 -0.09 -1.40 -2.99
N ALA A 54 1.16 -1.82 -3.16
CA ALA A 54 1.56 -2.62 -4.32
C ALA A 54 2.68 -3.61 -3.96
N HIS A 55 2.74 -4.71 -4.70
CA HIS A 55 3.80 -5.68 -4.58
C HIS A 55 4.97 -5.25 -5.46
N ASN A 56 6.12 -4.93 -4.85
CA ASN A 56 7.21 -4.21 -5.51
C ASN A 56 6.81 -2.79 -5.95
N ALA A 57 6.18 -2.03 -5.04
CA ALA A 57 5.55 -0.73 -5.30
C ALA A 57 6.43 0.33 -6.01
N LYS A 58 7.76 0.22 -5.96
CA LYS A 58 8.67 1.10 -6.71
C LYS A 58 8.42 1.01 -8.22
N PHE A 59 8.07 -0.16 -8.73
CA PHE A 59 7.74 -0.35 -10.14
C PHE A 59 6.50 0.45 -10.54
N ASP A 60 5.37 0.20 -9.86
CA ASP A 60 4.09 0.85 -10.16
C ASP A 60 4.16 2.37 -9.97
N THR A 61 4.76 2.84 -8.89
CA THR A 61 4.91 4.28 -8.62
C THR A 61 5.77 4.98 -9.67
N SER A 62 6.86 4.35 -10.13
CA SER A 62 7.70 4.89 -11.19
C SER A 62 6.96 4.93 -12.53
N PHE A 63 6.23 3.86 -12.85
CA PHE A 63 5.42 3.79 -14.08
C PHE A 63 4.31 4.85 -14.10
N LEU A 64 3.61 5.03 -12.98
CA LEU A 64 2.58 6.07 -12.83
C LEU A 64 3.17 7.48 -12.99
N GLN A 65 4.30 7.76 -12.32
CA GLN A 65 4.98 9.05 -12.43
C GLN A 65 5.37 9.35 -13.89
N GLN A 66 5.94 8.38 -14.60
CA GLN A 66 6.35 8.53 -15.99
C GLN A 66 5.14 8.72 -16.92
N SER A 67 4.07 7.95 -16.71
CA SER A 67 2.85 8.03 -17.53
C SER A 67 2.13 9.38 -17.37
N VAL A 68 2.06 9.89 -16.14
CA VAL A 68 1.48 11.21 -15.85
C VAL A 68 2.35 12.34 -16.41
N ALA A 69 3.67 12.23 -16.25
CA ALA A 69 4.61 13.19 -16.83
C ALA A 69 4.54 13.24 -18.36
N ALA A 70 4.44 12.08 -19.03
CA ALA A 70 4.26 11.98 -20.47
C ALA A 70 2.97 12.65 -20.97
N SER A 71 1.97 12.78 -20.10
CA SER A 71 0.71 13.48 -20.37
C SER A 71 0.77 15.00 -20.11
N ASN A 72 1.95 15.51 -19.74
CA ASN A 72 2.17 16.88 -19.25
C ASN A 72 1.35 17.21 -17.98
N TRP A 73 1.17 16.22 -17.10
CA TRP A 73 0.58 16.41 -15.78
C TRP A 73 1.62 16.13 -14.70
N CYS A 74 1.29 16.51 -13.48
CA CYS A 74 2.18 16.43 -12.35
C CYS A 74 1.58 15.55 -11.26
N LEU A 75 2.27 14.46 -10.93
CA LEU A 75 1.79 13.53 -9.91
C LEU A 75 2.31 13.97 -8.54
N VAL A 76 1.39 14.14 -7.59
CA VAL A 76 1.66 14.49 -6.19
C VAL A 76 1.28 13.31 -5.32
N TRP A 77 2.27 12.71 -4.68
CA TRP A 77 2.06 11.63 -3.71
C TRP A 77 1.60 12.21 -2.37
N ASP A 78 0.75 11.45 -1.67
CA ASP A 78 0.44 11.72 -0.27
C ASP A 78 1.75 11.73 0.55
N LYS A 79 1.97 12.79 1.35
CA LYS A 79 3.21 12.97 2.13
C LYS A 79 3.27 12.06 3.35
N GLU A 80 2.13 11.70 3.90
CA GLU A 80 2.03 10.91 5.14
C GLU A 80 2.06 9.41 4.83
N ALA A 81 1.57 9.00 3.66
CA ALA A 81 1.60 7.60 3.22
C ALA A 81 1.74 7.45 1.69
N PRO A 82 2.92 7.72 1.10
CA PRO A 82 3.08 7.73 -0.35
C PRO A 82 2.92 6.33 -0.98
N SER A 83 3.52 5.30 -0.38
CA SER A 83 3.33 3.90 -0.84
C SER A 83 3.70 2.87 0.23
N THR A 84 3.02 1.72 0.20
CA THR A 84 3.29 0.52 0.99
C THR A 84 3.67 -0.63 0.07
N CYS A 85 4.85 -1.21 0.30
CA CYS A 85 5.40 -2.28 -0.56
C CYS A 85 5.24 -3.66 0.10
N THR A 86 4.28 -4.48 -0.35
CA THR A 86 4.04 -5.81 0.25
C THR A 86 5.22 -6.77 0.06
N HIS A 87 6.01 -6.61 -1.01
CA HIS A 87 7.27 -7.35 -1.18
C HIS A 87 8.26 -7.08 -0.03
N SER A 88 8.44 -5.80 0.34
CA SER A 88 9.31 -5.42 1.46
C SER A 88 8.75 -5.89 2.81
N MET A 89 7.44 -5.76 3.01
CA MET A 89 6.76 -6.29 4.22
C MET A 89 7.01 -7.79 4.38
N PHE A 90 6.81 -8.56 3.29
CA PHE A 90 7.00 -10.00 3.29
C PHE A 90 8.46 -10.37 3.59
N ARG A 91 9.42 -9.70 2.95
CA ARG A 91 10.85 -9.94 3.17
C ARG A 91 11.29 -9.70 4.62
N ALA A 92 10.67 -8.73 5.29
CA ALA A 92 10.94 -8.45 6.70
C ALA A 92 10.44 -9.58 7.64
N LEU A 93 9.30 -10.20 7.31
CA LEU A 93 8.67 -11.25 8.11
C LEU A 93 9.18 -12.67 7.79
N PHE A 94 9.44 -12.97 6.53
CA PHE A 94 9.76 -14.31 6.03
C PHE A 94 11.15 -14.33 5.37
N GLN A 95 12.17 -14.37 6.20
CA GLN A 95 13.56 -14.44 5.72
C GLN A 95 13.78 -15.73 4.91
N LYS A 96 14.49 -15.62 3.77
CA LYS A 96 14.92 -16.72 2.88
C LYS A 96 13.84 -17.37 2.00
N GLN A 97 12.58 -16.94 2.04
CA GLN A 97 11.54 -17.45 1.13
C GLN A 97 11.51 -16.70 -0.21
N GLY A 98 10.92 -17.29 -1.26
CA GLY A 98 10.61 -16.56 -2.49
C GLY A 98 9.61 -15.44 -2.20
N ALA A 99 9.86 -14.23 -2.68
CA ALA A 99 9.02 -13.07 -2.40
C ALA A 99 8.42 -12.44 -3.63
N ASP A 100 8.48 -13.10 -4.80
CA ASP A 100 7.53 -12.76 -5.86
C ASP A 100 6.10 -12.98 -5.33
N LEU A 101 5.12 -12.35 -5.98
CA LEU A 101 3.74 -12.33 -5.49
C LEU A 101 3.17 -13.74 -5.26
N THR A 102 3.48 -14.69 -6.15
CA THR A 102 2.99 -16.07 -6.02
C THR A 102 3.68 -16.81 -4.88
N GLY A 103 4.99 -16.70 -4.76
CA GLY A 103 5.77 -17.26 -3.67
C GLY A 103 5.31 -16.73 -2.31
N ALA A 104 5.09 -15.42 -2.22
CA ALA A 104 4.59 -14.77 -1.01
C ALA A 104 3.16 -15.22 -0.66
N CYS A 105 2.25 -15.29 -1.64
CA CYS A 105 0.89 -15.80 -1.42
C CYS A 105 0.90 -17.26 -0.96
N ARG A 106 1.69 -18.13 -1.61
CA ARG A 106 1.81 -19.55 -1.23
C ARG A 106 2.37 -19.72 0.18
N ALA A 107 3.40 -18.95 0.54
CA ALA A 107 3.98 -18.94 1.89
C ALA A 107 2.93 -18.54 2.96
N CYS A 108 2.04 -17.62 2.63
CA CYS A 108 0.95 -17.18 3.50
C CYS A 108 -0.33 -18.04 3.36
N SER A 109 -0.29 -19.17 2.66
CA SER A 109 -1.47 -20.02 2.39
C SER A 109 -2.65 -19.28 1.73
N ILE A 110 -2.35 -18.29 0.89
CA ILE A 110 -3.32 -17.54 0.10
C ILE A 110 -3.52 -18.28 -1.23
N ASP A 111 -4.78 -18.58 -1.55
CA ASP A 111 -5.15 -19.24 -2.80
C ASP A 111 -4.81 -18.38 -4.02
N THR A 112 -3.98 -18.94 -4.92
CA THR A 112 -3.57 -18.33 -6.20
C THR A 112 -4.23 -19.02 -7.40
N THR A 113 -5.27 -19.84 -7.19
CA THR A 113 -5.97 -20.55 -8.26
C THR A 113 -6.50 -19.58 -9.32
N GLY A 114 -6.31 -19.94 -10.60
CA GLY A 114 -6.72 -19.15 -11.75
C GLY A 114 -5.70 -18.08 -12.19
N ARG A 115 -4.57 -17.91 -11.50
CA ARG A 115 -3.49 -16.99 -11.94
C ARG A 115 -2.63 -17.56 -13.07
N GLU A 116 -2.63 -18.89 -13.20
CA GLU A 116 -1.82 -19.62 -14.19
C GLU A 116 -2.32 -19.43 -15.64
N GLU A 117 -3.55 -18.92 -15.83
CA GLU A 117 -4.14 -18.66 -17.15
C GLU A 117 -3.70 -17.31 -17.77
N GLY A 118 -2.95 -16.49 -17.01
CA GLY A 118 -2.39 -15.23 -17.47
C GLY A 118 -2.21 -14.22 -16.34
N HIS A 119 -1.22 -13.33 -16.48
CA HIS A 119 -1.03 -12.23 -15.54
C HIS A 119 -2.07 -11.13 -15.81
N ASP A 120 -3.21 -11.21 -15.11
CA ASP A 120 -4.19 -10.14 -15.06
C ASP A 120 -3.87 -9.16 -13.93
N ALA A 121 -3.82 -7.86 -14.25
CA ALA A 121 -3.51 -6.80 -13.29
C ALA A 121 -4.56 -6.71 -12.16
N LEU A 122 -5.83 -6.97 -12.48
CA LEU A 122 -6.89 -6.97 -11.46
C LEU A 122 -6.70 -8.15 -10.50
N GLN A 123 -6.43 -9.35 -11.01
CA GLN A 123 -6.14 -10.51 -10.18
C GLN A 123 -4.89 -10.30 -9.31
N ASP A 124 -3.81 -9.74 -9.86
CA ASP A 124 -2.59 -9.42 -9.11
C ASP A 124 -2.85 -8.39 -8.00
N ALA A 125 -3.70 -7.38 -8.26
CA ALA A 125 -4.13 -6.42 -7.25
C ALA A 125 -4.94 -7.11 -6.13
N GLN A 126 -5.84 -8.04 -6.47
CA GLN A 126 -6.61 -8.81 -5.49
C GLN A 126 -5.72 -9.69 -4.62
N LEU A 127 -4.72 -10.37 -5.21
CA LEU A 127 -3.74 -11.16 -4.47
C LEU A 127 -2.86 -10.27 -3.58
N CYS A 128 -2.41 -9.13 -4.10
CA CYS A 128 -1.63 -8.15 -3.34
C CYS A 128 -2.41 -7.62 -2.14
N ALA A 129 -3.71 -7.36 -2.29
CA ALA A 129 -4.59 -6.92 -1.21
C ALA A 129 -4.74 -8.00 -0.12
N LYS A 130 -5.00 -9.26 -0.49
CA LYS A 130 -5.04 -10.39 0.47
C LYS A 130 -3.73 -10.53 1.23
N LEU A 131 -2.62 -10.46 0.50
CA LEU A 131 -1.29 -10.53 1.08
C LEU A 131 -1.04 -9.38 2.05
N PHE A 132 -1.40 -8.14 1.68
CA PHE A 132 -1.28 -6.97 2.56
C PHE A 132 -2.02 -7.16 3.88
N ILE A 133 -3.31 -7.56 3.83
CA ILE A 133 -4.13 -7.80 5.03
C ILE A 133 -3.44 -8.82 5.93
N HIS A 134 -2.97 -9.94 5.36
CA HIS A 134 -2.29 -10.99 6.12
C HIS A 134 -1.01 -10.47 6.79
N LEU A 135 -0.13 -9.80 6.04
CA LEU A 135 1.14 -9.28 6.57
C LEU A 135 0.93 -8.20 7.64
N ALA A 136 -0.05 -7.32 7.44
CA ALA A 136 -0.37 -6.29 8.41
C ALA A 136 -0.90 -6.87 9.73
N ARG A 137 -1.73 -7.92 9.67
CA ARG A 137 -2.17 -8.66 10.87
C ARG A 137 -0.99 -9.30 11.61
N LEU A 138 -0.04 -9.90 10.90
CA LEU A 138 1.17 -10.48 11.51
C LEU A 138 2.03 -9.42 12.19
N TRP A 139 2.20 -8.25 11.59
CA TRP A 139 2.93 -7.14 12.21
C TRP A 139 2.23 -6.58 13.46
N LYS A 140 0.90 -6.43 13.44
CA LYS A 140 0.13 -6.04 14.64
C LYS A 140 0.39 -7.03 15.77
N SER A 141 0.32 -8.33 15.50
CA SER A 141 0.58 -9.37 16.50
C SER A 141 2.03 -9.35 17.02
N ALA A 142 3.02 -9.17 16.14
CA ALA A 142 4.42 -9.11 16.55
C ALA A 142 4.70 -7.91 17.47
N TYR A 143 4.04 -6.78 17.22
CA TYR A 143 4.15 -5.58 18.05
C TYR A 143 3.52 -5.79 19.43
N THR A 144 2.30 -6.34 19.51
CA THR A 144 1.61 -6.58 20.80
C THR A 144 2.40 -7.51 21.73
N THR A 145 3.06 -8.54 21.19
CA THR A 145 3.91 -9.45 21.97
C THR A 145 5.15 -8.76 22.54
N SER A 146 5.68 -7.74 21.86
CA SER A 146 6.89 -7.02 22.29
C SER A 146 6.67 -5.98 23.40
N VAL A 147 5.43 -5.52 23.60
CA VAL A 147 5.09 -4.48 24.59
C VAL A 147 4.65 -5.06 25.95
N SER A 148 4.47 -6.38 26.03
CA SER A 148 3.99 -7.08 27.25
C SER A 148 5.11 -7.71 28.09
N VAL A 149 6.36 -7.21 28.00
CA VAL A 149 7.53 -7.71 28.73
C VAL A 149 8.10 -6.64 29.65
#